data_AF-A0A7C4GSI6-F1
#
_entry.id   AF-A0A7C4GSI6-F1
#
_cell.length_a   1.000
_cell.length_b   1.000
_cell.length_c   1.000
_cell.angle_alpha   90.00
_cell.angle_beta   90.00
_cell.angle_gamma   90.00
#
_symmetry.space_group_name_H-M   'P 1'
#
loop_
_entity.id
_entity.type
_entity.pdbx_description
1 polymer ?
#
loop_
_entity_poly.entity_id
_entity_poly.type
_entity_poly.pdbx_seq_one_letter_code
_entity_poly.pdbx_strand_id
1 'polypeptide(L)'
;MELSDLEVRIHQFFTSFYSLYKNNYRLFVEIFLRGIDEDIRNLPEQNRILVNSVAEIIRILRVINYDTLSEMREFVEKHRSSYRYVIVVDCLGIPDMYALWSLAYRKGFMPIVKTFINIKAITQSFKEIFGADRMADVASSLHGLIIKRLDTLLHTDMPSGGLTRDNLIFILIKRMAYVSTLPLERKTMVLSDHGYDIERSNSLYVISHWYVKGSVLAKLAPVILIK
;
A
#
# COMPACT_ATOMS: atom_id res chain seq x y z
N MET A 1 -3.26 17.87 -12.35
CA MET A 1 -2.41 17.32 -11.27
C MET A 1 -1.91 15.99 -11.76
N GLU A 2 -0.60 15.87 -11.91
CA GLU A 2 0.02 14.73 -12.59
C GLU A 2 0.32 13.61 -11.59
N LEU A 3 0.30 12.35 -12.05
CA LEU A 3 0.66 11.19 -11.21
C LEU A 3 2.07 11.32 -10.62
N SER A 4 2.96 12.06 -11.28
CA SER A 4 4.29 12.41 -10.80
C SER A 4 4.27 13.10 -9.43
N ASP A 5 3.31 13.98 -9.16
CA ASP A 5 3.16 14.65 -7.86
C ASP A 5 2.80 13.65 -6.74
N LEU A 6 1.95 12.67 -7.06
CA LEU A 6 1.53 11.63 -6.12
C LEU A 6 2.70 10.69 -5.77
N GLU A 7 3.50 10.30 -6.77
CA GLU A 7 4.72 9.50 -6.58
C GLU A 7 5.71 10.18 -5.62
N VAL A 8 5.99 11.47 -5.86
CA VAL A 8 6.90 12.27 -5.03
C VAL A 8 6.41 12.33 -3.59
N ARG A 9 5.10 12.54 -3.38
CA ARG A 9 4.52 12.64 -2.03
C ARG A 9 4.57 11.33 -1.27
N ILE A 10 4.25 10.21 -1.91
CA ILE A 10 4.33 8.88 -1.26
C ILE A 10 5.79 8.56 -0.91
N HIS A 11 6.73 8.84 -1.81
CA HIS A 11 8.15 8.62 -1.55
C HIS A 11 8.66 9.50 -0.40
N GLN A 12 8.29 10.79 -0.37
CA GLN A 12 8.62 11.72 0.71
C GLN A 12 8.02 11.28 2.05
N PHE A 13 6.76 10.82 2.06
CA PHE A 13 6.11 10.32 3.27
C PHE A 13 6.87 9.12 3.85
N PHE A 14 7.19 8.10 3.05
CA PHE A 14 7.95 6.93 3.52
C PHE A 14 9.36 7.30 3.99
N THR A 15 10.04 8.17 3.25
CA THR A 15 11.40 8.62 3.61
C THR A 15 11.40 9.39 4.92
N SER A 16 10.48 10.34 5.07
CA SER A 16 10.36 11.18 6.28
C SER A 16 9.96 10.35 7.49
N PHE A 17 9.04 9.40 7.33
CA PHE A 17 8.69 8.51 8.42
C PHE A 17 9.88 7.61 8.79
N TYR A 18 10.57 7.02 7.81
CA TYR A 18 11.69 6.12 8.08
C TYR A 18 12.86 6.83 8.76
N SER A 19 13.17 8.08 8.39
CA SER A 19 14.24 8.85 9.04
C SER A 19 13.94 9.15 10.51
N LEU A 20 12.66 9.41 10.85
CA LEU A 20 12.23 9.73 12.21
C LEU A 20 12.03 8.47 13.07
N TYR A 21 11.46 7.41 12.49
CA TYR A 21 10.82 6.33 13.25
C TYR A 21 11.10 4.96 12.67
N LYS A 22 12.32 4.75 12.15
CA LYS A 22 12.77 3.48 11.59
C LYS A 22 12.27 2.28 12.40
N ASN A 23 11.47 1.43 11.76
CA ASN A 23 10.87 0.20 12.31
C ASN A 23 9.82 0.39 13.43
N ASN A 24 9.38 1.61 13.76
CA ASN A 24 8.28 1.82 14.71
C ASN A 24 6.92 1.72 14.00
N TYR A 25 6.49 0.49 13.72
CA TYR A 25 5.22 0.23 13.02
C TYR A 25 4.00 0.71 13.79
N ARG A 26 4.05 0.71 15.12
CA ARG A 26 2.95 1.26 15.92
C ARG A 26 2.74 2.74 15.64
N LEU A 27 3.81 3.53 15.75
CA LEU A 27 3.72 4.97 15.48
C LEU A 27 3.38 5.26 14.02
N PHE A 28 3.85 4.43 13.08
CA PHE A 28 3.45 4.52 11.68
C PHE A 28 1.94 4.43 11.53
N VAL A 29 1.36 3.35 12.05
CA VAL A 29 -0.07 3.10 11.93
C VAL A 29 -0.86 4.17 12.68
N GLU A 30 -0.39 4.63 13.85
CA GLU A 30 -1.05 5.70 14.60
C GLU A 30 -1.09 7.04 13.83
N ILE A 31 0.00 7.41 13.17
CA ILE A 31 0.07 8.61 12.32
C ILE A 31 -0.77 8.43 11.07
N PHE A 32 -0.70 7.26 10.43
CA PHE A 32 -1.49 6.93 9.25
C PHE A 32 -3.00 7.02 9.51
N LEU A 33 -3.50 6.40 10.59
CA LEU A 33 -4.92 6.48 10.96
C LEU A 33 -5.35 7.90 11.34
N ARG A 34 -4.46 8.68 11.99
CA ARG A 34 -4.71 10.12 12.21
C ARG A 34 -4.77 10.92 10.92
N GLY A 35 -4.00 10.52 9.91
CA GLY A 35 -4.07 11.07 8.55
C GLY A 35 -5.42 10.85 7.89
N ILE A 36 -5.98 9.64 8.02
CA ILE A 36 -7.34 9.32 7.56
C ILE A 36 -8.38 10.19 8.28
N ASP A 37 -8.19 10.41 9.57
CA ASP A 37 -9.09 11.21 10.40
C ASP A 37 -8.84 12.73 10.33
N GLU A 38 -7.80 13.17 9.63
CA GLU A 38 -7.30 14.55 9.64
C GLU A 38 -7.02 15.12 11.06
N ASP A 39 -6.63 14.26 12.02
CA ASP A 39 -6.47 14.61 13.45
C ASP A 39 -5.03 14.95 13.85
N ILE A 40 -4.72 16.24 13.83
CA ILE A 40 -3.43 16.82 14.22
C ILE A 40 -3.30 17.20 15.71
N ARG A 41 -4.36 17.00 16.52
CA ARG A 41 -4.39 17.49 17.90
C ARG A 41 -3.37 16.79 18.77
N ASN A 42 -2.71 17.57 19.63
CA ASN A 42 -1.70 17.11 20.59
C ASN A 42 -0.52 16.37 19.96
N LEU A 43 -0.24 16.60 18.68
CA LEU A 43 0.92 16.04 18.00
C LEU A 43 2.09 17.05 17.98
N PRO A 44 3.34 16.57 18.14
CA PRO A 44 4.53 17.34 17.79
C PRO A 44 4.52 17.72 16.31
N GLU A 45 5.19 18.81 15.96
CA GLU A 45 5.17 19.39 14.61
C GLU A 45 5.52 18.38 13.51
N GLN A 46 6.59 17.61 13.69
CA GLN A 46 7.00 16.56 12.75
C GLN A 46 5.91 15.53 12.47
N ASN A 47 5.06 15.21 13.45
CA ASN A 47 3.96 14.26 13.27
C ASN A 47 2.77 14.92 12.58
N ARG A 48 2.54 16.22 12.77
CA ARG A 48 1.52 16.97 12.05
C ARG A 48 1.81 16.98 10.55
N ILE A 49 3.08 17.18 10.18
CA ILE A 49 3.53 17.14 8.77
C ILE A 49 3.21 15.76 8.16
N LEU A 50 3.48 14.67 8.87
CA LEU A 50 3.19 13.32 8.38
C LEU A 50 1.68 13.04 8.28
N VAL A 51 0.89 13.47 9.26
CA VAL A 51 -0.59 13.39 9.22
C VAL A 51 -1.15 14.14 8.01
N ASN A 52 -0.71 15.39 7.81
CA ASN A 52 -1.11 16.21 6.67
C ASN A 52 -0.68 15.61 5.32
N SER A 53 0.46 14.92 5.29
CA SER A 53 0.94 14.22 4.08
C SER A 53 -0.01 13.11 3.66
N VAL A 54 -0.54 12.33 4.62
CA VAL A 54 -1.54 11.28 4.35
C VAL A 54 -2.85 11.90 3.87
N ALA A 55 -3.35 12.94 4.55
CA ALA A 55 -4.57 13.64 4.15
C ALA A 55 -4.46 14.23 2.73
N GLU A 56 -3.30 14.78 2.38
CA GLU A 56 -3.02 15.31 1.06
C GLU A 56 -3.01 14.21 -0.01
N ILE A 57 -2.36 13.06 0.25
CA ILE A 57 -2.40 11.89 -0.66
C ILE A 57 -3.85 11.47 -0.93
N ILE A 58 -4.68 11.40 0.11
CA ILE A 58 -6.11 11.07 -0.01
C ILE A 58 -6.82 12.11 -0.88
N ARG A 59 -6.59 13.41 -0.65
CA ARG A 59 -7.19 14.51 -1.41
C ARG A 59 -6.85 14.44 -2.89
N ILE A 60 -5.60 14.12 -3.23
CA ILE A 60 -5.13 13.94 -4.61
C ILE A 60 -5.84 12.74 -5.25
N LEU A 61 -5.87 11.59 -4.57
CA LEU A 61 -6.55 10.39 -5.07
C LEU A 61 -8.06 10.56 -5.25
N ARG A 62 -8.70 11.47 -4.50
CA ARG A 62 -10.13 11.78 -4.67
C ARG A 62 -10.41 12.46 -6.02
N VAL A 63 -9.51 13.32 -6.49
CA VAL A 63 -9.70 14.06 -7.74
C VAL A 63 -9.25 13.27 -8.98
N ILE A 64 -8.44 12.23 -8.81
CA ILE A 64 -8.06 11.34 -9.90
C ILE A 64 -9.22 10.39 -10.23
N ASN A 65 -9.66 10.45 -11.49
CA ASN A 65 -10.83 9.75 -12.03
C ASN A 65 -10.54 9.03 -13.36
N TYR A 66 -9.28 8.71 -13.62
CA TYR A 66 -8.84 7.92 -14.77
C TYR A 66 -7.96 6.74 -14.29
N ASP A 67 -7.95 5.66 -15.07
CA ASP A 67 -7.29 4.40 -14.74
C ASP A 67 -5.93 4.36 -15.45
N THR A 68 -4.90 3.85 -14.77
CA THR A 68 -3.55 3.70 -15.34
C THR A 68 -2.98 2.30 -15.18
N LEU A 69 -3.85 1.28 -15.00
CA LEU A 69 -3.41 -0.10 -14.91
C LEU A 69 -2.74 -0.61 -16.20
N SER A 70 -3.16 -0.14 -17.38
CA SER A 70 -2.49 -0.48 -18.64
C SER A 70 -1.03 -0.01 -18.65
N GLU A 71 -0.80 1.24 -18.22
CA GLU A 71 0.55 1.83 -18.11
C GLU A 71 1.39 1.06 -17.07
N MET A 72 0.77 0.63 -15.99
CA MET A 72 1.42 -0.23 -14.99
C MET A 72 1.86 -1.55 -15.60
N ARG A 73 1.03 -2.24 -16.40
CA ARG A 73 1.44 -3.48 -17.08
C ARG A 73 2.64 -3.24 -17.98
N GLU A 74 2.60 -2.19 -18.81
CA GLU A 74 3.73 -1.84 -19.68
C GLU A 74 5.00 -1.54 -18.88
N PHE A 75 4.86 -0.78 -17.79
CA PHE A 75 5.96 -0.46 -16.89
C PHE A 75 6.58 -1.72 -16.28
N VAL A 76 5.75 -2.65 -15.83
CA VAL A 76 6.18 -3.91 -15.22
C VAL A 76 6.90 -4.80 -16.24
N GLU A 77 6.31 -5.00 -17.41
CA GLU A 77 6.89 -5.77 -18.52
C GLU A 77 8.24 -5.22 -18.97
N LYS A 78 8.37 -3.89 -19.03
CA LYS A 78 9.61 -3.21 -19.41
C LYS A 78 10.72 -3.39 -18.38
N HIS A 79 10.41 -3.36 -17.08
CA HIS A 79 11.44 -3.27 -16.04
C HIS A 79 11.73 -4.61 -15.34
N ARG A 80 10.90 -5.64 -15.50
CA ARG A 80 11.08 -6.96 -14.83
C ARG A 80 12.41 -7.64 -15.09
N SER A 81 13.06 -7.36 -16.22
CA SER A 81 14.37 -7.93 -16.57
C SER A 81 15.56 -7.17 -15.97
N SER A 82 15.42 -5.86 -15.75
CA SER A 82 16.52 -4.92 -15.42
C SER A 82 16.72 -4.68 -13.92
N TYR A 83 15.72 -4.98 -13.09
CA TYR A 83 15.81 -4.83 -11.64
C TYR A 83 16.06 -6.18 -10.97
N ARG A 84 16.81 -6.15 -9.87
CA ARG A 84 17.04 -7.34 -9.04
C ARG A 84 15.72 -7.84 -8.44
N TYR A 85 14.78 -6.91 -8.18
CA TYR A 85 13.40 -7.21 -7.79
C TYR A 85 12.43 -6.15 -8.34
N VAL A 86 11.31 -6.59 -8.92
CA VAL A 86 10.17 -5.72 -9.25
C VAL A 86 9.02 -6.13 -8.35
N ILE A 87 8.61 -5.28 -7.41
CA ILE A 87 7.49 -5.58 -6.53
C ILE A 87 6.25 -4.84 -7.06
N VAL A 88 5.38 -5.59 -7.72
CA VAL A 88 4.12 -5.07 -8.28
C VAL A 88 3.03 -5.37 -7.30
N VAL A 89 2.55 -4.34 -6.64
CA VAL A 89 1.59 -4.52 -5.59
C VAL A 89 0.27 -3.96 -6.07
N ASP A 90 -0.45 -4.76 -6.86
CA ASP A 90 -1.90 -4.60 -6.82
C ASP A 90 -2.28 -4.70 -5.35
N CYS A 91 -3.08 -3.76 -4.86
CA CYS A 91 -3.90 -4.10 -3.73
C CYS A 91 -3.12 -4.36 -2.40
N LEU A 92 -2.08 -3.59 -2.01
CA LEU A 92 -1.68 -3.50 -0.59
C LEU A 92 -2.03 -2.13 -0.03
N GLY A 93 -2.50 -2.13 1.21
CA GLY A 93 -2.63 -0.88 1.96
C GLY A 93 -1.28 -0.21 2.16
N ILE A 94 -1.31 1.11 2.29
CA ILE A 94 -0.15 1.97 2.61
C ILE A 94 0.71 1.40 3.77
N PRO A 95 0.15 0.82 4.85
CA PRO A 95 0.95 0.17 5.91
C PRO A 95 1.83 -0.98 5.42
N ASP A 96 1.27 -1.90 4.65
CA ASP A 96 2.00 -3.07 4.15
C ASP A 96 3.10 -2.64 3.16
N MET A 97 2.82 -1.63 2.33
CA MET A 97 3.83 -1.01 1.46
C MET A 97 4.99 -0.40 2.24
N TYR A 98 4.71 0.33 3.32
CA TYR A 98 5.76 0.93 4.14
C TYR A 98 6.65 -0.14 4.79
N ALA A 99 6.06 -1.24 5.24
CA ALA A 99 6.82 -2.36 5.80
C ALA A 99 7.79 -2.96 4.77
N LEU A 100 7.32 -3.12 3.52
CA LEU A 100 8.13 -3.61 2.42
C LEU A 100 9.24 -2.64 2.01
N TRP A 101 8.90 -1.35 1.88
CA TRP A 101 9.86 -0.27 1.61
C TRP A 101 10.96 -0.25 2.68
N SER A 102 10.58 -0.39 3.96
CA SER A 102 11.53 -0.44 5.08
C SER A 102 12.42 -1.67 5.03
N LEU A 103 11.86 -2.83 4.66
CA LEU A 103 12.62 -4.07 4.49
C LEU A 103 13.68 -3.93 3.38
N ALA A 104 13.31 -3.33 2.25
CA ALA A 104 14.22 -3.06 1.14
C ALA A 104 15.42 -2.21 1.59
N TYR A 105 15.15 -1.10 2.29
CA TYR A 105 16.20 -0.24 2.84
C TYR A 105 17.13 -0.98 3.82
N ARG A 106 16.57 -1.81 4.71
CA ARG A 106 17.39 -2.61 5.66
C ARG A 106 18.29 -3.61 4.96
N LYS A 107 17.89 -4.11 3.79
CA LYS A 107 18.68 -5.03 2.96
C LYS A 107 19.69 -4.31 2.05
N GLY A 108 19.84 -2.99 2.20
CA GLY A 108 20.83 -2.19 1.47
C GLY A 108 20.36 -1.73 0.09
N PHE A 109 19.07 -1.86 -0.20
CA PHE A 109 18.51 -1.45 -1.47
C PHE A 109 17.90 -0.03 -1.41
N MET A 110 17.79 0.60 -2.57
CA MET A 110 17.09 1.89 -2.73
C MET A 110 15.76 1.67 -3.47
N PRO A 111 14.64 1.53 -2.73
CA PRO A 111 13.33 1.31 -3.34
C PRO A 111 12.81 2.57 -4.05
N ILE A 112 12.33 2.40 -5.28
CA ILE A 112 11.66 3.43 -6.07
C ILE A 112 10.17 3.11 -6.09
N VAL A 113 9.32 4.06 -5.73
CA VAL A 113 7.86 3.89 -5.76
C VAL A 113 7.32 4.53 -7.04
N LYS A 114 6.53 3.77 -7.78
CA LYS A 114 5.73 4.22 -8.92
C LYS A 114 4.27 3.99 -8.62
N THR A 115 3.41 4.94 -8.98
CA THR A 115 2.01 4.89 -8.54
C THR A 115 1.09 4.89 -9.73
N PHE A 116 0.24 3.87 -9.78
CA PHE A 116 -0.80 3.72 -10.78
C PHE A 116 -2.17 3.73 -10.09
N ILE A 117 -3.23 3.78 -10.90
CA ILE A 117 -4.59 3.97 -10.43
C ILE A 117 -5.47 2.85 -10.97
N ASN A 118 -6.07 2.09 -10.05
CA ASN A 118 -7.20 1.20 -10.30
C ASN A 118 -8.46 1.91 -9.81
N ILE A 119 -9.19 2.60 -10.70
CA ILE A 119 -10.36 3.41 -10.25
C ILE A 119 -11.36 2.53 -9.51
N LYS A 120 -11.57 1.31 -10.01
CA LYS A 120 -12.56 0.39 -9.45
C LYS A 120 -12.12 -0.19 -8.12
N ALA A 121 -10.83 -0.10 -7.77
CA ALA A 121 -10.25 -0.71 -6.57
C ALA A 121 -10.63 -2.19 -6.41
N ILE A 122 -10.69 -2.94 -7.52
CA ILE A 122 -10.98 -4.37 -7.52
C ILE A 122 -9.88 -5.13 -8.28
N THR A 123 -9.56 -6.31 -7.76
CA THR A 123 -8.59 -7.26 -8.33
C THR A 123 -8.96 -7.69 -9.74
N GLN A 124 -10.25 -7.70 -10.08
CA GLN A 124 -10.72 -8.09 -11.40
C GLN A 124 -10.16 -7.17 -12.51
N SER A 125 -10.09 -5.85 -12.28
CA SER A 125 -9.51 -4.91 -13.24
C SER A 125 -8.05 -5.23 -13.54
N PHE A 126 -7.30 -5.61 -12.52
CA PHE A 126 -5.89 -5.97 -12.66
C PHE A 126 -5.73 -7.22 -13.53
N LYS A 127 -6.48 -8.28 -13.21
CA LYS A 127 -6.49 -9.53 -13.99
C LYS A 127 -6.83 -9.30 -15.46
N GLU A 128 -7.82 -8.45 -15.75
CA GLU A 128 -8.24 -8.10 -17.12
C GLU A 128 -7.10 -7.45 -17.91
N ILE A 129 -6.38 -6.50 -17.30
CA ILE A 129 -5.24 -5.85 -17.95
C ILE A 129 -4.11 -6.84 -18.27
N PHE A 130 -3.89 -7.85 -17.42
CA PHE A 130 -2.91 -8.91 -17.69
C PHE A 130 -3.45 -10.06 -18.55
N GLY A 131 -4.72 -10.04 -18.96
CA GLY A 131 -5.35 -11.09 -19.76
C GLY A 131 -5.39 -12.44 -19.04
N ALA A 132 -5.63 -12.44 -17.73
CA ALA A 132 -5.59 -13.62 -16.87
C ALA A 132 -6.92 -13.88 -16.17
N ASP A 133 -7.26 -15.14 -15.93
CA ASP A 133 -8.48 -15.51 -15.20
C ASP A 133 -8.27 -15.45 -13.68
N ARG A 134 -7.05 -15.78 -13.22
CA ARG A 134 -6.67 -15.81 -11.80
C ARG A 134 -5.41 -15.00 -11.56
N MET A 135 -5.29 -14.43 -10.36
CA MET A 135 -4.05 -13.78 -9.92
C MET A 135 -2.86 -14.74 -9.96
N ALA A 136 -3.10 -16.04 -9.72
CA ALA A 136 -2.11 -17.11 -9.86
C ALA A 136 -1.45 -17.13 -11.24
N ASP A 137 -2.22 -16.86 -12.29
CA ASP A 137 -1.74 -16.87 -13.67
C ASP A 137 -0.90 -15.62 -13.96
N VAL A 138 -1.31 -14.46 -13.41
CA VAL A 138 -0.50 -13.23 -13.45
C VAL A 138 0.82 -13.42 -12.72
N ALA A 139 0.79 -14.03 -11.53
CA ALA A 139 2.01 -14.35 -10.79
C ALA A 139 2.91 -15.30 -11.58
N SER A 140 2.35 -16.35 -12.17
CA SER A 140 3.12 -17.29 -12.97
C SER A 140 3.78 -16.63 -14.19
N SER A 141 3.06 -15.78 -14.94
CA SER A 141 3.60 -15.10 -16.13
C SER A 141 4.71 -14.11 -15.80
N LEU A 142 4.65 -13.55 -14.59
CA LEU A 142 5.61 -12.60 -14.05
C LEU A 142 6.74 -13.26 -13.23
N HIS A 143 6.75 -14.59 -13.08
CA HIS A 143 7.65 -15.31 -12.16
C HIS A 143 7.58 -14.76 -10.71
N GLY A 144 6.36 -14.41 -10.30
CA GLY A 144 6.02 -13.83 -9.01
C GLY A 144 5.55 -14.84 -7.97
N LEU A 145 5.49 -14.36 -6.73
CA LEU A 145 4.93 -15.03 -5.55
C LEU A 145 3.63 -14.33 -5.16
N ILE A 146 2.56 -15.10 -4.98
CA ILE A 146 1.32 -14.60 -4.35
C ILE A 146 1.40 -14.78 -2.86
N ILE A 147 1.11 -13.70 -2.13
CA ILE A 147 1.10 -13.71 -0.67
C ILE A 147 -0.33 -13.88 -0.15
N LYS A 148 -0.83 -15.12 -0.20
CA LYS A 148 -2.19 -15.47 0.28
C LYS A 148 -2.39 -15.21 1.78
N ARG A 149 -1.32 -15.20 2.57
CA ARG A 149 -1.41 -15.00 4.02
C ARG A 149 -1.85 -13.59 4.39
N LEU A 150 -1.57 -12.58 3.57
CA LEU A 150 -2.06 -11.22 3.82
C LEU A 150 -3.57 -11.15 3.65
N ASP A 151 -4.11 -11.84 2.65
CA ASP A 151 -5.56 -11.95 2.49
C ASP A 151 -6.22 -12.70 3.65
N THR A 152 -5.62 -13.83 4.07
CA THR A 152 -6.09 -14.55 5.26
C THR A 152 -6.12 -13.64 6.49
N LEU A 153 -5.04 -12.90 6.76
CA LEU A 153 -4.99 -11.96 7.90
C LEU A 153 -6.01 -10.82 7.78
N LEU A 154 -6.43 -10.47 6.57
CA LEU A 154 -7.49 -9.47 6.37
C LEU A 154 -8.85 -10.09 6.73
N HIS A 155 -9.15 -11.28 6.21
CA HIS A 155 -10.45 -11.93 6.39
C HIS A 155 -10.67 -12.60 7.76
N THR A 156 -9.63 -13.14 8.38
CA THR A 156 -9.76 -13.84 9.68
C THR A 156 -9.73 -12.87 10.85
N ASP A 157 -8.92 -11.82 10.76
CA ASP A 157 -8.63 -10.95 11.91
C ASP A 157 -9.43 -9.65 11.88
N MET A 158 -10.13 -9.31 10.78
CA MET A 158 -10.93 -8.10 10.67
C MET A 158 -12.44 -8.42 10.63
N PRO A 159 -13.14 -8.31 11.77
CA PRO A 159 -14.58 -8.55 11.83
C PRO A 159 -15.35 -7.47 11.05
N SER A 160 -16.47 -7.88 10.46
CA SER A 160 -17.37 -7.02 9.69
C SER A 160 -18.03 -5.89 10.50
N GLY A 161 -17.99 -5.95 11.83
CA GLY A 161 -18.58 -4.97 12.75
C GLY A 161 -17.72 -3.73 13.07
N GLY A 162 -16.57 -3.59 12.41
CA GLY A 162 -15.63 -2.51 12.69
C GLY A 162 -14.74 -2.78 13.92
N LEU A 163 -13.69 -1.99 14.04
CA LEU A 163 -12.60 -2.18 15.01
C LEU A 163 -12.35 -0.90 15.79
N THR A 164 -12.03 -1.04 17.08
CA THR A 164 -11.45 0.08 17.83
C THR A 164 -10.09 0.45 17.23
N ARG A 165 -9.64 1.67 17.49
CA ARG A 165 -8.33 2.15 17.03
C ARG A 165 -7.19 1.20 17.42
N ASP A 166 -7.14 0.77 18.67
CA ASP A 166 -6.07 -0.10 19.18
C ASP A 166 -6.10 -1.49 18.55
N ASN A 167 -7.28 -2.08 18.34
CA ASN A 167 -7.41 -3.36 17.67
C ASN A 167 -6.95 -3.26 16.22
N LEU A 168 -7.34 -2.19 15.53
CA LEU A 168 -6.88 -1.96 14.16
C LEU A 168 -5.37 -1.77 14.10
N ILE A 169 -4.78 -0.98 15.00
CA ILE A 169 -3.32 -0.82 15.10
C ILE A 169 -2.64 -2.17 15.27
N PHE A 170 -3.14 -3.01 16.18
CA PHE A 170 -2.59 -4.33 16.45
C PHE A 170 -2.61 -5.24 15.20
N ILE A 171 -3.72 -5.27 14.47
CA ILE A 171 -3.86 -6.09 13.25
C ILE A 171 -2.91 -5.57 12.16
N LEU A 172 -2.87 -4.26 11.92
CA LEU A 172 -1.98 -3.68 10.90
C LEU A 172 -0.50 -3.93 11.24
N ILE A 173 -0.09 -3.83 12.51
CA ILE A 173 1.28 -4.17 12.93
C ILE A 173 1.59 -5.64 12.64
N LYS A 174 0.68 -6.58 12.91
CA LYS A 174 0.88 -8.00 12.60
C LYS A 174 1.10 -8.23 11.10
N ARG A 175 0.31 -7.58 10.26
CA ARG A 175 0.46 -7.65 8.79
C ARG A 175 1.82 -7.11 8.34
N MET A 176 2.18 -5.92 8.81
CA MET A 176 3.47 -5.28 8.53
C MET A 176 4.66 -6.12 9.03
N ALA A 177 4.53 -6.76 10.19
CA ALA A 177 5.53 -7.67 10.72
C ALA A 177 5.71 -8.90 9.80
N TYR A 178 4.62 -9.47 9.29
CA TYR A 178 4.69 -10.56 8.32
C TYR A 178 5.37 -10.11 7.01
N VAL A 179 5.01 -8.95 6.45
CA VAL A 179 5.67 -8.39 5.26
C VAL A 179 7.18 -8.22 5.49
N SER A 180 7.59 -7.87 6.70
CA SER A 180 9.01 -7.71 7.06
C SER A 180 9.81 -9.01 7.09
N THR A 181 9.16 -10.17 7.02
CA THR A 181 9.81 -11.49 6.96
C THR A 181 9.97 -12.03 5.55
N LEU A 182 9.48 -11.31 4.53
CA LEU A 182 9.50 -11.80 3.15
C LEU A 182 10.92 -11.91 2.60
N PRO A 183 11.24 -12.98 1.87
CA PRO A 183 12.57 -13.17 1.30
C PRO A 183 12.77 -12.24 0.09
N LEU A 184 13.55 -11.17 0.26
CA LEU A 184 13.98 -10.27 -0.83
C LEU A 184 15.23 -10.79 -1.55
N GLU A 185 15.44 -12.09 -1.67
CA GLU A 185 16.75 -12.65 -2.11
C GLU A 185 16.75 -13.19 -3.56
N ARG A 186 15.58 -13.45 -4.16
CA ARG A 186 15.43 -13.84 -5.59
C ARG A 186 14.55 -12.85 -6.36
N LYS A 187 14.73 -12.72 -7.69
CA LYS A 187 13.83 -11.95 -8.61
C LYS A 187 12.37 -12.40 -8.40
N THR A 188 11.69 -11.77 -7.44
CA THR A 188 10.39 -12.22 -6.94
C THR A 188 9.45 -11.05 -7.06
N MET A 189 8.40 -11.23 -7.86
CA MET A 189 7.33 -10.26 -7.96
C MET A 189 6.28 -10.60 -6.92
N VAL A 190 6.13 -9.76 -5.90
CA VAL A 190 5.16 -9.99 -4.82
C VAL A 190 3.83 -9.39 -5.21
N LEU A 191 2.80 -10.22 -5.37
CA LEU A 191 1.44 -9.80 -5.70
C LEU A 191 0.52 -10.03 -4.48
N SER A 192 -0.25 -9.01 -4.13
CA SER A 192 -1.40 -9.14 -3.23
C SER A 192 -2.66 -9.23 -4.09
N ASP A 193 -3.59 -10.08 -3.69
CA ASP A 193 -4.89 -10.24 -4.35
C ASP A 193 -5.93 -9.25 -3.85
N HIS A 194 -5.69 -8.49 -2.76
CA HIS A 194 -6.71 -7.61 -2.17
C HIS A 194 -6.22 -6.34 -1.46
N GLY A 195 -6.59 -5.20 -2.04
CA GLY A 195 -6.37 -3.88 -1.49
C GLY A 195 -7.43 -3.63 -0.45
N TYR A 196 -7.11 -2.78 0.51
CA TYR A 196 -8.09 -2.42 1.51
C TYR A 196 -8.07 -0.92 1.76
N ASP A 197 -9.26 -0.41 2.01
CA ASP A 197 -9.46 0.94 2.49
C ASP A 197 -9.92 0.93 3.94
N ILE A 198 -9.64 2.03 4.63
CA ILE A 198 -10.04 2.25 6.01
C ILE A 198 -10.89 3.51 6.06
N GLU A 199 -12.13 3.39 6.55
CA GLU A 199 -12.92 4.53 6.95
C GLU A 199 -13.17 4.52 8.45
N ARG A 200 -13.30 5.71 9.01
CA ARG A 200 -13.80 5.89 10.36
C ARG A 200 -15.31 6.10 10.32
N SER A 201 -16.04 5.22 11.00
CA SER A 201 -17.47 5.33 11.23
C SER A 201 -17.71 5.46 12.74
N ASN A 202 -18.08 6.66 13.18
CA ASN A 202 -18.19 7.01 14.59
C ASN A 202 -16.86 6.80 15.36
N SER A 203 -16.86 5.91 16.35
CA SER A 203 -15.70 5.53 17.16
C SER A 203 -14.96 4.29 16.64
N LEU A 204 -15.43 3.69 15.55
CA LEU A 204 -14.90 2.46 14.98
C LEU A 204 -14.28 2.72 13.61
N TYR A 205 -13.32 1.88 13.24
CA TYR A 205 -12.74 1.83 11.91
C TYR A 205 -13.29 0.61 11.18
N VAL A 206 -13.74 0.82 9.96
CA VAL A 206 -14.24 -0.22 9.06
C VAL A 206 -13.22 -0.41 7.95
N ILE A 207 -12.95 -1.68 7.62
CA ILE A 207 -12.07 -2.06 6.53
C ILE A 207 -12.90 -2.64 5.40
N SER A 208 -12.57 -2.23 4.19
CA SER A 208 -13.27 -2.60 2.98
C SER A 208 -12.29 -3.02 1.89
N HIS A 209 -12.64 -4.01 1.08
CA HIS A 209 -11.85 -4.43 -0.08
C HIS A 209 -12.03 -3.52 -1.31
N TRP A 210 -12.94 -2.54 -1.20
CA TRP A 210 -13.18 -1.49 -2.18
C TRP A 210 -12.92 -0.13 -1.54
N TYR A 211 -12.63 0.88 -2.35
CA TYR A 211 -12.51 2.24 -1.83
C TYR A 211 -13.85 2.68 -1.22
N VAL A 212 -13.77 3.48 -0.15
CA VAL A 212 -14.95 3.96 0.58
C VAL A 212 -15.09 5.47 0.39
N LYS A 213 -16.22 6.06 0.79
CA LYS A 213 -16.41 7.50 0.57
C LYS A 213 -15.43 8.34 1.40
N GLY A 214 -15.06 7.83 2.59
CA GLY A 214 -14.15 8.48 3.53
C GLY A 214 -12.67 8.38 3.19
N SER A 215 -12.22 7.29 2.57
CA SER A 215 -10.84 7.09 2.15
C SER A 215 -10.83 6.43 0.77
N VAL A 216 -9.88 6.83 -0.06
CA VAL A 216 -9.76 6.38 -1.46
C VAL A 216 -8.38 5.78 -1.75
N LEU A 217 -7.71 5.31 -0.70
CA LEU A 217 -6.37 4.76 -0.80
C LEU A 217 -6.36 3.43 -1.56
N ALA A 218 -7.48 2.69 -1.56
CA ALA A 218 -7.59 1.45 -2.33
C ALA A 218 -7.56 1.66 -3.86
N LYS A 219 -7.71 2.91 -4.34
CA LYS A 219 -7.47 3.24 -5.77
C LYS A 219 -6.00 3.12 -6.17
N LEU A 220 -5.09 3.24 -5.21
CA LEU A 220 -3.66 3.22 -5.47
C LEU A 220 -3.21 1.80 -5.84
N ALA A 221 -2.57 1.65 -6.99
CA ALA A 221 -1.92 0.42 -7.44
C ALA A 221 -0.40 0.66 -7.57
N PRO A 222 0.36 0.63 -6.46
CA PRO A 222 1.75 1.03 -6.48
C PRO A 222 2.69 -0.11 -6.86
N VAL A 223 3.79 0.25 -7.52
CA VAL A 223 4.91 -0.63 -7.86
C VAL A 223 6.16 -0.14 -7.14
N ILE A 224 6.81 -1.01 -6.38
CA ILE A 224 8.09 -0.76 -5.74
C ILE A 224 9.18 -1.48 -6.52
N LEU A 225 10.07 -0.74 -7.15
CA LEU A 225 11.27 -1.28 -7.79
C LEU A 225 12.43 -1.31 -6.82
N ILE A 226 13.20 -2.39 -6.82
CA ILE A 226 14.39 -2.56 -5.98
C ILE A 226 15.56 -3.01 -6.86
N LYS A 227 16.66 -2.25 -6.81
CA LYS A 227 17.89 -2.53 -7.55
C LYS A 227 18.90 -3.27 -6.68
#